data_AF-A0A436SDP0-F1
#
_entry.id   AF-A0A436SDP0-F1
#
_cell.length_a   1.000
_cell.length_b   1.000
_cell.length_c   1.000
_cell.angle_alpha   90.00
_cell.angle_beta   90.00
_cell.angle_gamma   90.00
#
_symmetry.space_group_name_H-M   'P 1'
#
loop_
_entity.id
_entity.type
_entity.pdbx_description
1 polymer ?
#
loop_
_entity_poly.entity_id
_entity_poly.type
_entity_poly.pdbx_seq_one_letter_code
_entity_poly.pdbx_strand_id
1 'polypeptide(L)'
;VLQFVVGVLLILFGMRWLRKAILRSVGVIALHDEEQAFSKETAMLRRQAGDRRADYLAAVASFKAVLLEGVEVVFIVIAVGAAHGQTLYAGLGALAAFVLVMLIGLAVHRPLARVPENSLKFVVGLMLTSFGVLWTGEGLGAEWPGADLALLAIFAVTAAASFAIMRWLRGAYPAPTTGVAR
;
A
#
# COMPACT_ATOMS: atom_id res chain seq x y z
N VAL A 1 6.17 -18.42 15.55
CA VAL A 1 7.43 -17.82 15.01
C VAL A 1 7.19 -17.06 13.71
N LEU A 2 6.71 -17.71 12.62
CA LEU A 2 6.49 -17.02 11.32
C LEU A 2 5.57 -15.80 11.46
N GLN A 3 4.42 -15.98 12.11
CA GLN A 3 3.45 -14.91 12.32
C GLN A 3 4.02 -13.71 13.08
N PHE A 4 4.84 -13.96 14.11
CA PHE A 4 5.57 -12.91 14.83
C PHE A 4 6.51 -12.14 13.90
N VAL A 5 7.33 -12.86 13.12
CA VAL A 5 8.28 -12.24 12.18
C VAL A 5 7.56 -11.38 11.14
N VAL A 6 6.50 -11.91 10.54
CA VAL A 6 5.71 -11.15 9.55
C VAL A 6 5.01 -9.97 10.22
N GLY A 7 4.45 -10.15 11.43
CA GLY A 7 3.85 -9.06 12.20
C GLY A 7 4.82 -7.91 12.46
N VAL A 8 6.05 -8.22 12.86
CA VAL A 8 7.11 -7.21 13.06
C VAL A 8 7.45 -6.50 11.75
N LEU A 9 7.59 -7.23 10.64
CA LEU A 9 7.84 -6.62 9.33
C LEU A 9 6.70 -5.68 8.92
N LEU A 10 5.45 -6.10 9.10
CA LEU A 10 4.26 -5.29 8.82
C LEU A 10 4.24 -3.99 9.65
N ILE A 11 4.59 -4.07 10.94
CA ILE A 11 4.74 -2.87 11.78
C ILE A 11 5.83 -1.94 11.23
N LEU A 12 7.01 -2.47 10.89
CA LEU A 12 8.13 -1.67 10.39
C LEU A 12 7.79 -0.97 9.07
N PHE A 13 7.16 -1.66 8.13
CA PHE A 13 6.73 -1.08 6.85
C PHE A 13 5.58 -0.09 7.04
N GLY A 14 4.55 -0.48 7.82
CA GLY A 14 3.39 0.35 8.12
C GLY A 14 3.79 1.67 8.78
N MET A 15 4.67 1.61 9.79
CA MET A 15 5.16 2.80 10.50
C MET A 15 5.94 3.76 9.59
N ARG A 16 6.73 3.24 8.64
CA ARG A 16 7.45 4.08 7.66
C ARG A 16 6.49 4.87 6.77
N TRP A 17 5.41 4.23 6.35
CA TRP A 17 4.36 4.85 5.52
C TRP A 17 3.53 5.83 6.35
N LEU A 18 3.06 5.40 7.52
CA LEU A 18 2.24 6.19 8.43
C LEU A 18 2.95 7.47 8.89
N ARG A 19 4.23 7.37 9.26
CA ARG A 19 5.06 8.54 9.62
C ARG A 19 5.14 9.55 8.48
N LYS A 20 5.45 9.09 7.26
CA LYS A 20 5.54 9.98 6.09
C LYS A 20 4.18 10.62 5.80
N ALA A 21 3.09 9.88 5.94
CA ALA A 21 1.75 10.38 5.68
C ALA A 21 1.29 11.44 6.70
N ILE A 22 1.59 11.23 7.99
CA ILE A 22 1.33 12.19 9.08
C ILE A 22 2.15 13.47 8.87
N LEU A 23 3.44 13.37 8.56
CA LEU A 23 4.28 14.56 8.38
C LEU A 23 3.85 15.41 7.17
N ARG A 24 3.36 14.76 6.10
CA ARG A 24 2.80 15.45 4.94
C ARG A 24 1.43 16.08 5.23
N SER A 25 0.57 15.43 6.02
CA SER A 25 -0.76 15.95 6.36
C SER A 25 -0.74 17.15 7.31
N VAL A 26 0.39 17.39 7.97
CA VAL A 26 0.63 18.53 8.87
C VAL A 26 1.44 19.64 8.18
N GLY A 27 1.87 19.45 6.93
CA GLY A 27 2.58 20.46 6.16
C GLY A 27 4.08 20.60 6.49
N VAL A 28 4.62 19.70 7.33
CA VAL A 28 6.07 19.65 7.62
C VAL A 28 6.85 19.15 6.40
N ILE A 29 6.26 18.24 5.62
CA ILE A 29 6.78 17.78 4.34
C ILE A 29 5.81 18.23 3.26
N ALA A 30 6.34 18.80 2.16
CA ALA A 30 5.52 19.18 1.01
C ALA A 30 4.72 17.97 0.49
N LEU A 31 3.45 18.22 0.15
CA LEU A 31 2.64 17.23 -0.54
C LEU A 31 3.27 16.94 -1.89
N HIS A 32 3.37 15.67 -2.24
CA HIS A 32 3.86 15.28 -3.56
C HIS A 32 2.72 15.47 -4.56
N ASP A 33 2.93 16.36 -5.53
CA ASP A 33 2.00 16.51 -6.65
C ASP A 33 2.36 15.46 -7.72
N GLU A 34 1.62 14.36 -7.69
CA GLU A 34 1.78 13.23 -8.60
C GLU A 34 1.57 13.61 -10.06
N GLU A 35 0.65 14.54 -10.34
CA GLU A 35 0.33 14.93 -11.72
C GLU A 35 1.49 15.74 -12.32
N GLN A 36 2.08 16.63 -11.53
CA GLN A 36 3.30 17.33 -11.93
C GLN A 36 4.50 16.37 -12.06
N ALA A 37 4.69 15.45 -11.10
CA ALA A 37 5.77 14.47 -11.15
C ALA A 37 5.67 13.58 -12.40
N PHE A 38 4.48 13.01 -12.63
CA PHE A 38 4.18 12.18 -13.79
C PHE A 38 4.36 12.93 -15.10
N SER A 39 3.88 14.18 -15.21
CA SER A 39 4.05 14.99 -16.43
C SER A 39 5.52 15.27 -16.76
N LYS A 40 6.35 15.53 -15.73
CA LYS A 40 7.79 15.82 -15.88
C LYS A 40 8.53 14.56 -16.31
N GLU A 41 8.26 13.45 -15.66
CA GLU A 41 8.89 12.16 -15.96
C GLU A 41 8.46 11.65 -17.35
N THR A 42 7.16 11.77 -17.69
CA THR A 42 6.65 11.45 -19.03
C THR A 42 7.25 12.36 -20.11
N ALA A 43 7.41 13.66 -19.85
CA ALA A 43 8.05 14.58 -20.80
C ALA A 43 9.54 14.28 -20.97
N MET A 44 10.24 13.91 -19.90
CA MET A 44 11.64 13.46 -19.94
C MET A 44 11.78 12.17 -20.77
N LEU A 45 10.94 11.16 -20.49
CA LEU A 45 10.91 9.91 -21.24
C LEU A 45 10.54 10.12 -22.72
N ARG A 46 9.57 10.99 -23.02
CA ARG A 46 9.24 11.34 -24.42
C ARG A 46 10.37 12.04 -25.15
N ARG A 47 11.16 12.88 -24.47
CA ARG A 47 12.38 13.48 -25.05
C ARG A 47 13.49 12.45 -25.27
N GLN A 48 13.50 11.38 -24.48
CA GLN A 48 14.40 10.23 -24.62
C GLN A 48 13.85 9.11 -25.53
N ALA A 49 12.62 9.23 -26.05
CA ALA A 49 11.94 8.20 -26.86
C ALA A 49 12.60 7.92 -28.23
N GLY A 50 13.65 8.67 -28.60
CA GLY A 50 14.54 8.30 -29.71
C GLY A 50 15.51 7.16 -29.35
N ASP A 51 15.66 6.83 -28.06
CA ASP A 51 16.58 5.83 -27.55
C ASP A 51 15.84 4.50 -27.29
N ARG A 52 15.96 3.56 -28.24
CA ARG A 52 15.42 2.18 -28.17
C ARG A 52 15.76 1.45 -26.87
N ARG A 53 16.80 1.90 -26.16
CA ARG A 53 17.20 1.35 -24.86
C ARG A 53 16.21 1.70 -23.74
N ALA A 54 15.62 2.89 -23.74
CA ALA A 54 14.66 3.30 -22.71
C ALA A 54 13.38 2.47 -22.77
N ASP A 55 12.84 2.23 -23.96
CA ASP A 55 11.67 1.38 -24.18
C ASP A 55 11.94 -0.08 -23.76
N TYR A 56 13.12 -0.60 -24.08
CA TYR A 56 13.52 -1.94 -23.67
C TYR A 56 13.63 -2.07 -22.14
N LEU A 57 14.22 -1.08 -21.46
CA LEU A 57 14.31 -1.07 -20.00
C LEU A 57 12.94 -1.00 -19.34
N ALA A 58 12.03 -0.15 -19.85
CA ALA A 58 10.65 -0.08 -19.36
C ALA A 58 9.89 -1.40 -19.58
N ALA A 59 10.05 -2.02 -20.75
CA ALA A 59 9.48 -3.32 -21.05
C ALA A 59 10.01 -4.41 -20.10
N VAL A 60 11.33 -4.46 -19.86
CA VAL A 60 11.93 -5.43 -18.93
C VAL A 60 11.49 -5.18 -17.49
N ALA A 61 11.40 -3.92 -17.06
CA ALA A 61 10.95 -3.57 -15.71
C ALA A 61 9.49 -4.00 -15.48
N SER A 62 8.59 -3.66 -16.40
CA SER A 62 7.18 -4.05 -16.31
C SER A 62 6.99 -5.56 -16.40
N PHE A 63 7.74 -6.24 -17.28
CA PHE A 63 7.72 -7.69 -17.38
C PHE A 63 8.18 -8.36 -16.09
N LYS A 64 9.28 -7.90 -15.48
CA LYS A 64 9.76 -8.44 -14.20
C LYS A 64 8.74 -8.27 -13.08
N ALA A 65 8.09 -7.12 -13.01
CA ALA A 65 7.06 -6.86 -12.02
C ALA A 65 5.85 -7.79 -12.22
N VAL A 66 5.29 -7.85 -13.45
CA VAL A 66 4.12 -8.70 -13.75
C VAL A 66 4.44 -10.18 -13.60
N LEU A 67 5.64 -10.62 -14.01
CA LEU A 67 6.07 -12.00 -13.86
C LEU A 67 6.15 -12.41 -12.38
N LEU A 68 6.67 -11.53 -11.51
CA LEU A 68 6.76 -11.81 -10.08
C LEU A 68 5.37 -12.02 -9.46
N GLU A 69 4.43 -11.12 -9.74
CA GLU A 69 3.04 -11.23 -9.28
C GLU A 69 2.35 -12.49 -9.84
N GLY A 70 2.57 -12.80 -11.13
CA GLY A 70 2.01 -14.01 -11.76
C GLY A 70 2.55 -15.30 -11.16
N VAL A 71 3.83 -15.35 -10.80
CA VAL A 71 4.45 -16.49 -10.13
C VAL A 71 3.86 -16.71 -8.73
N GLU A 72 3.54 -15.65 -7.98
CA GLU A 72 2.86 -15.76 -6.70
C GLU A 72 1.47 -16.40 -6.83
N VAL A 73 0.71 -16.05 -7.86
CA VAL A 73 -0.57 -16.69 -8.16
C VAL A 73 -0.39 -18.19 -8.42
N VAL A 74 0.65 -18.59 -9.15
CA VAL A 74 0.97 -20.00 -9.38
C VAL A 74 1.28 -20.72 -8.06
N PHE A 75 2.04 -20.10 -7.16
CA PHE A 75 2.30 -20.68 -5.84
C PHE A 75 1.01 -20.88 -5.02
N ILE A 76 0.08 -19.93 -5.06
CA ILE A 76 -1.23 -20.07 -4.40
C ILE A 76 -2.02 -21.23 -5.00
N VAL A 77 -2.12 -21.30 -6.34
CA VAL A 77 -2.85 -22.38 -7.03
C VAL A 77 -2.27 -23.74 -6.72
N ILE A 78 -0.93 -23.88 -6.68
CA ILE A 78 -0.27 -25.13 -6.33
C ILE A 78 -0.53 -25.45 -4.86
N ALA A 79 -0.35 -24.51 -3.94
CA ALA A 79 -0.55 -24.74 -2.51
C ALA A 79 -1.98 -25.20 -2.20
N VAL A 80 -2.98 -24.50 -2.75
CA VAL A 80 -4.40 -24.80 -2.54
C VAL A 80 -4.85 -26.04 -3.32
N GLY A 81 -4.42 -26.17 -4.58
CA GLY A 81 -4.83 -27.24 -5.47
C GLY A 81 -4.16 -28.58 -5.18
N ALA A 82 -2.88 -28.59 -4.82
CA ALA A 82 -2.14 -29.82 -4.51
C ALA A 82 -2.54 -30.40 -3.15
N ALA A 83 -2.99 -29.58 -2.20
CA ALA A 83 -3.48 -30.05 -0.91
C ALA A 83 -4.68 -31.02 -1.01
N HIS A 84 -5.46 -30.93 -2.10
CA HIS A 84 -6.68 -31.73 -2.27
C HIS A 84 -6.78 -32.45 -3.62
N GLY A 85 -5.73 -32.43 -4.46
CA GLY A 85 -5.76 -33.01 -5.81
C GLY A 85 -6.70 -32.26 -6.79
N GLN A 86 -7.01 -31.00 -6.49
CA GLN A 86 -8.00 -30.17 -7.20
C GLN A 86 -7.35 -29.01 -7.96
N THR A 87 -6.14 -29.20 -8.48
CA THR A 87 -5.39 -28.17 -9.22
C THR A 87 -6.16 -27.57 -10.39
N LEU A 88 -7.01 -28.36 -11.08
CA LEU A 88 -7.88 -27.84 -12.13
C LEU A 88 -8.89 -26.82 -11.60
N TYR A 89 -9.56 -27.11 -10.48
CA TYR A 89 -10.53 -26.19 -9.88
C TYR A 89 -9.86 -24.95 -9.28
N ALA A 90 -8.69 -25.11 -8.65
CA ALA A 90 -7.89 -23.99 -8.18
C ALA A 90 -7.44 -23.08 -9.34
N GLY A 91 -7.05 -23.64 -10.49
CA GLY A 91 -6.72 -22.90 -11.70
C GLY A 91 -7.90 -22.14 -12.28
N LEU A 92 -9.09 -22.77 -12.34
CA LEU A 92 -10.33 -22.10 -12.74
C LEU A 92 -10.69 -20.94 -11.80
N GLY A 93 -10.51 -21.14 -10.49
CA GLY A 93 -10.69 -20.09 -9.49
C GLY A 93 -9.74 -18.91 -9.69
N ALA A 94 -8.46 -19.17 -9.95
CA ALA A 94 -7.48 -18.13 -10.25
C ALA A 94 -7.82 -17.36 -11.54
N LEU A 95 -8.26 -18.06 -12.59
CA LEU A 95 -8.72 -17.41 -13.82
C LEU A 95 -9.95 -16.53 -13.58
N ALA A 96 -10.92 -17.03 -12.82
CA ALA A 96 -12.12 -16.27 -12.47
C ALA A 96 -11.77 -15.03 -11.64
N ALA A 97 -10.88 -15.16 -10.65
CA ALA A 97 -10.38 -14.05 -9.86
C ALA A 97 -9.63 -13.02 -10.73
N PHE A 98 -8.78 -13.47 -11.65
CA PHE A 98 -8.09 -12.60 -12.61
C PHE A 98 -9.07 -11.79 -13.45
N VAL A 99 -10.07 -12.44 -14.08
CA VAL A 99 -11.08 -11.76 -14.90
C VAL A 99 -11.88 -10.77 -14.05
N LEU A 100 -12.32 -11.17 -12.86
CA LEU A 100 -13.09 -10.32 -11.96
C LEU A 100 -12.28 -9.08 -11.54
N VAL A 101 -11.05 -9.26 -11.08
CA VAL A 101 -10.17 -8.16 -10.67
C VAL A 101 -9.85 -7.25 -11.86
N MET A 102 -9.64 -7.80 -13.05
CA MET A 102 -9.43 -7.02 -14.27
C MET A 102 -10.65 -6.15 -14.59
N LEU A 103 -11.86 -6.71 -14.55
CA LEU A 103 -13.10 -5.96 -14.79
C LEU A 103 -13.33 -4.87 -13.74
N ILE A 104 -13.10 -5.19 -12.46
CA ILE A 104 -13.15 -4.20 -11.37
C ILE A 104 -12.14 -3.10 -11.64
N GLY A 105 -10.87 -3.45 -11.91
CA GLY A 105 -9.80 -2.50 -12.23
C GLY A 105 -10.18 -1.57 -13.39
N LEU A 106 -10.72 -2.10 -14.47
CA LEU A 106 -11.21 -1.31 -15.61
C LEU A 106 -12.37 -0.38 -15.21
N ALA A 107 -13.25 -0.79 -14.29
CA ALA A 107 -14.33 0.05 -13.79
C ALA A 107 -13.84 1.15 -12.83
N VAL A 108 -12.91 0.85 -11.92
CA VAL A 108 -12.44 1.76 -10.86
C VAL A 108 -11.12 2.48 -11.15
N HIS A 109 -10.45 2.25 -12.28
CA HIS A 109 -9.16 2.92 -12.58
C HIS A 109 -9.27 4.45 -12.53
N ARG A 110 -10.35 5.04 -13.08
CA ARG A 110 -10.55 6.50 -13.07
C ARG A 110 -10.75 7.08 -11.67
N PRO A 111 -11.65 6.55 -10.81
CA PRO A 111 -11.80 7.08 -9.46
C PRO A 111 -10.55 6.84 -8.61
N LEU A 112 -9.88 5.69 -8.75
CA LEU A 112 -8.64 5.39 -8.01
C LEU A 112 -7.49 6.34 -8.38
N ALA A 113 -7.37 6.73 -9.65
CA ALA A 113 -6.36 7.70 -10.10
C ALA A 113 -6.54 9.10 -9.48
N ARG A 114 -7.71 9.40 -8.90
CA ARG A 114 -7.98 10.68 -8.23
C ARG A 114 -7.69 10.64 -6.73
N VAL A 115 -7.40 9.47 -6.16
CA VAL A 115 -7.12 9.34 -4.72
C VAL A 115 -5.72 9.90 -4.44
N PRO A 116 -5.58 10.89 -3.54
CA PRO A 116 -4.27 11.44 -3.20
C PRO A 116 -3.33 10.36 -2.64
N GLU A 117 -2.08 10.33 -3.13
CA GLU A 117 -1.05 9.38 -2.69
C GLU A 117 -0.89 9.36 -1.16
N ASN A 118 -1.00 10.55 -0.54
CA ASN A 118 -0.91 10.68 0.90
C ASN A 118 -2.03 9.92 1.64
N SER A 119 -3.26 9.97 1.12
CA SER A 119 -4.39 9.24 1.70
C SER A 119 -4.19 7.74 1.58
N LEU A 120 -3.69 7.28 0.43
CA LEU A 120 -3.37 5.87 0.23
C LEU A 120 -2.27 5.41 1.21
N LYS A 121 -1.17 6.15 1.32
CA LYS A 121 -0.09 5.84 2.27
C LYS A 121 -0.55 5.86 3.72
N PHE A 122 -1.47 6.75 4.06
CA PHE A 122 -2.04 6.83 5.40
C PHE A 122 -2.89 5.60 5.72
N VAL A 123 -3.88 5.29 4.88
CA VAL A 123 -4.80 4.16 5.09
C VAL A 123 -4.05 2.84 5.06
N VAL A 124 -3.18 2.63 4.06
CA VAL A 124 -2.36 1.41 3.97
C VAL A 124 -1.40 1.32 5.16
N GLY A 125 -0.79 2.43 5.58
CA GLY A 125 0.03 2.48 6.78
C GLY A 125 -0.73 2.04 8.03
N LEU A 126 -1.95 2.54 8.23
CA LEU A 126 -2.83 2.11 9.33
C LEU A 126 -3.16 0.62 9.26
N MET A 127 -3.52 0.11 8.09
CA MET A 127 -3.85 -1.31 7.90
C MET A 127 -2.66 -2.20 8.22
N LEU A 128 -1.48 -1.91 7.65
CA LEU A 128 -0.26 -2.68 7.88
C LEU A 128 0.17 -2.65 9.35
N THR A 129 0.13 -1.48 10.00
CA THR A 129 0.46 -1.37 11.42
C THR A 129 -0.53 -2.14 12.28
N SER A 130 -1.83 -2.09 11.97
CA SER A 130 -2.87 -2.79 12.74
C SER A 130 -2.76 -4.31 12.62
N PHE A 131 -2.59 -4.81 11.39
CA PHE A 131 -2.32 -6.24 11.15
C PHE A 131 -1.02 -6.68 11.80
N GLY A 132 0.02 -5.84 11.73
CA GLY A 132 1.29 -6.10 12.36
C GLY A 132 1.17 -6.25 13.87
N VAL A 133 0.42 -5.37 14.55
CA VAL A 133 0.14 -5.47 15.99
C VAL A 133 -0.62 -6.75 16.33
N LEU A 134 -1.66 -7.08 15.57
CA LEU A 134 -2.45 -8.30 15.77
C LEU A 134 -1.55 -9.55 15.71
N TRP A 135 -0.80 -9.71 14.61
CA TRP A 135 0.05 -10.87 14.36
C TRP A 135 1.28 -10.94 15.25
N THR A 136 1.86 -9.80 15.64
CA THR A 136 2.92 -9.78 16.66
C THR A 136 2.36 -10.24 18.00
N GLY A 137 1.16 -9.81 18.39
CA GLY A 137 0.49 -10.28 19.61
C GLY A 137 0.26 -11.80 19.60
N GLU A 138 -0.39 -12.32 18.56
CA GLU A 138 -0.65 -13.77 18.43
C GLU A 138 0.64 -14.57 18.35
N GLY A 139 1.64 -14.05 17.64
CA GLY A 139 2.97 -14.65 17.53
C GLY A 139 3.74 -14.71 18.86
N LEU A 140 3.37 -13.89 19.85
CA LEU A 140 3.88 -13.91 21.22
C LEU A 140 2.98 -14.74 22.18
N GLY A 141 1.90 -15.32 21.68
CA GLY A 141 0.94 -16.09 22.48
C GLY A 141 -0.15 -15.25 23.16
N ALA A 142 -0.36 -14.00 22.74
CA ALA A 142 -1.47 -13.20 23.24
C ALA A 142 -2.80 -13.67 22.62
N GLU A 143 -3.80 -13.92 23.45
CA GLU A 143 -5.15 -14.25 23.01
C GLU A 143 -5.97 -12.96 22.91
N TRP A 144 -6.36 -12.60 21.68
CA TRP A 144 -7.17 -11.41 21.45
C TRP A 144 -8.65 -11.67 21.75
N PRO A 145 -9.33 -10.78 22.49
CA PRO A 145 -10.75 -10.91 22.72
C PRO A 145 -11.52 -10.76 21.40
N GLY A 146 -12.32 -11.77 21.05
CA GLY A 146 -13.04 -11.80 19.78
C GLY A 146 -12.20 -12.24 18.57
N ALA A 147 -11.02 -12.83 18.79
CA ALA A 147 -10.12 -13.31 17.74
C ALA A 147 -9.86 -12.24 16.67
N ASP A 148 -10.20 -12.51 15.41
CA ASP A 148 -9.98 -11.61 14.28
C ASP A 148 -10.72 -10.26 14.40
N LEU A 149 -11.82 -10.19 15.17
CA LEU A 149 -12.54 -8.94 15.39
C LEU A 149 -11.71 -7.89 16.14
N ALA A 150 -10.70 -8.33 16.91
CA ALA A 150 -9.78 -7.43 17.56
C ALA A 150 -9.03 -6.55 16.55
N LEU A 151 -8.87 -6.97 15.30
CA LEU A 151 -8.27 -6.16 14.24
C LEU A 151 -9.01 -4.82 14.05
N LEU A 152 -10.34 -4.83 14.12
CA LEU A 152 -11.15 -3.61 13.99
C LEU A 152 -10.90 -2.65 15.15
N ALA A 153 -10.78 -3.18 16.37
CA ALA A 153 -10.46 -2.41 17.56
C ALA A 153 -9.04 -1.83 17.49
N ILE A 154 -8.05 -2.65 17.13
CA ILE A 154 -6.65 -2.22 16.94
C ILE A 154 -6.57 -1.13 15.86
N PHE A 155 -7.29 -1.31 14.75
CA PHE A 155 -7.36 -0.32 13.69
C PHE A 155 -7.97 0.99 14.17
N ALA A 156 -9.09 0.95 14.89
CA ALA A 156 -9.72 2.13 15.46
C ALA A 156 -8.80 2.87 16.43
N VAL A 157 -8.10 2.14 17.31
CA VAL A 157 -7.11 2.72 18.25
C VAL A 157 -5.93 3.34 17.50
N THR A 158 -5.38 2.65 16.51
CA THR A 158 -4.24 3.13 15.72
C THR A 158 -4.61 4.36 14.90
N ALA A 159 -5.83 4.39 14.34
CA ALA A 159 -6.38 5.55 13.64
C ALA A 159 -6.56 6.72 14.61
N ALA A 160 -7.19 6.51 15.77
CA ALA A 160 -7.40 7.53 16.79
C ALA A 160 -6.07 8.14 17.27
N ALA A 161 -5.07 7.30 17.55
CA ALA A 161 -3.72 7.73 17.92
C ALA A 161 -3.08 8.57 16.81
N SER A 162 -3.21 8.15 15.54
CA SER A 162 -2.67 8.89 14.40
C SER A 162 -3.33 10.25 14.23
N PHE A 163 -4.65 10.36 14.41
CA PHE A 163 -5.37 11.63 14.38
C PHE A 163 -4.99 12.54 15.55
N ALA A 164 -4.81 11.98 16.75
CA ALA A 164 -4.32 12.72 17.91
C ALA A 164 -2.93 13.31 17.67
N ILE A 165 -2.01 12.51 17.10
CA ILE A 165 -0.66 12.94 16.72
C ILE A 165 -0.73 14.05 15.68
N MET A 166 -1.55 13.92 14.63
CA MET A 166 -1.71 14.98 13.62
C MET A 166 -2.23 16.28 14.26
N ARG A 167 -3.24 16.19 15.13
CA ARG A 167 -3.83 17.36 15.81
C ARG A 167 -2.79 18.05 16.69
N TRP A 168 -2.00 17.28 17.43
CA TRP A 168 -0.93 17.80 18.28
C TRP A 168 0.19 18.46 17.45
N LEU A 169 0.66 17.80 16.39
CA LEU A 169 1.71 18.34 15.52
C LEU A 169 1.26 19.60 14.77
N ARG A 170 -0.01 19.70 14.36
CA ARG A 170 -0.56 20.94 13.76
C ARG A 170 -0.51 22.14 14.72
N GLY A 171 -0.66 21.88 16.02
CA GLY A 171 -0.50 22.92 17.05
C GLY A 171 0.97 23.32 17.27
N ALA A 172 1.89 22.37 17.13
CA ALA A 172 3.32 22.59 17.32
C ALA A 172 4.04 23.24 16.10
N TYR A 173 3.52 23.02 14.90
CA TYR A 173 4.05 23.58 13.65
C TYR A 173 3.00 24.46 12.95
N PRO A 174 2.80 25.72 13.39
CA PRO A 174 1.97 26.67 12.66
C PRO A 174 2.56 26.88 11.26
N ALA A 175 1.70 26.88 10.23
CA ALA A 175 2.14 27.17 8.86
C ALA A 175 2.89 28.51 8.83
N PRO A 176 4.01 28.62 8.09
CA PRO A 176 4.70 29.89 7.94
C PRO A 176 3.70 30.92 7.43
N THR A 177 3.47 31.96 8.22
CA THR A 177 2.71 33.13 7.80
C THR A 177 3.43 33.72 6.59
N THR A 178 2.92 33.47 5.39
CA THR A 178 3.29 34.23 4.22
C THR A 178 2.88 35.67 4.48
N GLY A 179 3.83 36.45 5.00
CA GLY A 179 3.73 37.89 5.10
C GLY A 179 3.48 38.43 3.70
N VAL A 180 2.24 38.81 3.44
CA VAL A 180 1.88 39.70 2.35
C VAL A 180 2.50 41.05 2.70
N ALA A 181 3.75 41.25 2.29
CA ALA A 181 4.31 42.59 2.19
C ALA A 181 3.55 43.30 1.06
N ARG A 182 2.81 44.33 1.47
CA ARG A 182 2.15 45.30 0.58
C ARG A 182 3.16 46.08 -0.23
#